data_AF-A0A2D8LG92-F1
#
_entry.id   AF-A0A2D8LG92-F1
#
_cell.length_a   1.000
_cell.length_b   1.000
_cell.length_c   1.000
_cell.angle_alpha   90.00
_cell.angle_beta   90.00
_cell.angle_gamma   90.00
#
_symmetry.space_group_name_H-M   'P 1'
#
loop_
_entity.id
_entity.type
_entity.pdbx_description
1 polymer ?
#
loop_
_entity_poly.entity_id
_entity_poly.type
_entity_poly.pdbx_seq_one_letter_code
_entity_poly.pdbx_strand_id
1 'polypeptide(L)'
;MKRNILIFILLLVTEIAIAVFHFHKFVRGFIGDVLVIPLLFYFLRCFTRLRTLYLAGLVFLLGVLVELVQFSGMLNPLLKNTAALRIVVGTTFDWKDILAYGIGTLLILFFEKNYTYENN
;
A
#
# COMPACT_ATOMS: atom_id res chain seq x y z
N MET A 1 -17.91 -9.00 -3.65
CA MET A 1 -16.78 -9.53 -4.42
C MET A 1 -16.50 -8.72 -5.69
N LYS A 2 -17.47 -8.60 -6.63
CA LYS A 2 -17.28 -7.85 -7.90
C LYS A 2 -16.79 -6.39 -7.71
N ARG A 3 -17.34 -5.66 -6.74
CA ARG A 3 -16.94 -4.29 -6.42
C ARG A 3 -15.48 -4.16 -5.95
N ASN A 4 -15.04 -5.03 -5.04
CA ASN A 4 -13.68 -4.98 -4.48
C ASN A 4 -12.62 -5.24 -5.56
N ILE A 5 -12.93 -6.15 -6.50
CA ILE A 5 -12.07 -6.45 -7.65
C ILE A 5 -12.00 -5.22 -8.57
N LEU A 6 -13.12 -4.54 -8.82
CA LEU A 6 -13.12 -3.31 -9.64
C LEU A 6 -12.28 -2.21 -9.00
N ILE A 7 -12.41 -1.97 -7.69
CA ILE A 7 -11.61 -0.98 -6.96
C ILE A 7 -10.13 -1.36 -6.99
N PHE A 8 -9.81 -2.64 -6.78
CA PHE A 8 -8.44 -3.15 -6.89
C PHE A 8 -7.84 -2.89 -8.28
N ILE A 9 -8.58 -3.21 -9.35
CA ILE A 9 -8.12 -2.97 -10.73
C ILE A 9 -7.91 -1.48 -10.98
N LEU A 10 -8.83 -0.62 -10.54
CA LEU A 10 -8.69 0.84 -10.70
C LEU A 10 -7.46 1.38 -9.98
N LEU A 11 -7.21 0.94 -8.74
CA LEU A 11 -6.02 1.31 -7.98
C LEU A 11 -4.74 0.80 -8.67
N LEU A 12 -4.74 -0.45 -9.14
CA LEU A 12 -3.60 -1.04 -9.85
C LEU A 12 -3.27 -0.28 -11.13
N VAL A 13 -4.29 0.06 -11.94
CA VAL A 13 -4.11 0.87 -13.15
C VAL A 13 -3.59 2.27 -12.79
N THR A 14 -4.07 2.85 -11.69
CA THR A 14 -3.60 4.16 -11.23
C THR A 14 -2.12 4.11 -10.82
N GLU A 15 -1.70 3.11 -10.05
CA GLU A 15 -0.29 2.89 -9.69
C GLU A 15 0.60 2.69 -10.91
N ILE A 16 0.17 1.86 -11.88
CA ILE A 16 0.90 1.64 -13.13
C ILE A 16 0.98 2.94 -13.93
N ALA A 17 -0.10 3.70 -14.01
CA ALA A 17 -0.10 4.99 -14.68
C ALA A 17 0.87 5.97 -14.00
N ILE A 18 0.88 6.05 -12.66
CA ILE A 18 1.82 6.88 -11.91
C ILE A 18 3.27 6.50 -12.24
N ALA A 19 3.57 5.20 -12.32
CA ALA A 19 4.89 4.69 -12.65
C ALA A 19 5.31 4.96 -14.10
N VAL A 20 4.38 4.82 -15.06
CA VAL A 20 4.66 4.93 -16.51
C VAL A 20 4.73 6.37 -16.97
N PHE A 21 3.80 7.23 -16.55
CA PHE A 21 3.69 8.61 -17.05
C PHE A 21 4.71 9.59 -16.45
N HIS A 22 5.71 9.09 -15.70
CA HIS A 22 6.82 9.89 -15.17
C HIS A 22 6.33 11.17 -14.46
N PHE A 23 5.30 11.05 -13.62
CA PHE A 23 4.85 12.15 -12.78
C PHE A 23 5.98 12.64 -11.85
N HIS A 24 5.78 13.81 -11.25
CA HIS A 24 6.70 14.37 -10.26
C HIS A 24 7.10 13.31 -9.22
N LYS A 25 8.39 13.27 -8.84
CA LYS A 25 8.94 12.29 -7.88
C LYS A 25 8.12 12.17 -6.58
N PHE A 26 7.49 13.27 -6.16
CA PHE A 26 6.59 13.29 -5.01
C PHE A 26 5.31 12.47 -5.22
N VAL A 27 4.68 12.57 -6.38
CA VAL A 27 3.48 11.79 -6.72
C VAL A 27 3.84 10.32 -6.83
N ARG A 28 4.98 10.00 -7.44
CA ARG A 28 5.43 8.61 -7.59
C ARG A 28 5.84 7.94 -6.28
N GLY A 29 6.49 8.66 -5.37
CA GLY A 29 6.81 8.14 -4.03
C GLY A 29 5.58 8.24 -3.14
N PHE A 30 5.43 9.39 -2.48
CA PHE A 30 4.44 9.59 -1.43
C PHE A 30 2.99 9.23 -1.81
N ILE A 31 2.48 9.69 -2.96
CA ILE A 31 1.08 9.36 -3.34
C ILE A 31 0.95 7.87 -3.69
N GLY A 32 1.94 7.28 -4.35
CA GLY A 32 2.00 5.84 -4.59
C GLY A 32 1.96 5.05 -3.28
N ASP A 33 2.76 5.43 -2.28
CA ASP A 33 2.82 4.76 -0.99
C ASP A 33 1.48 4.84 -0.23
N VAL A 34 0.76 5.96 -0.35
CA VAL A 34 -0.61 6.10 0.18
C VAL A 34 -1.57 5.12 -0.50
N LEU A 35 -1.46 4.97 -1.83
CA LEU A 35 -2.37 4.16 -2.66
C LEU A 35 -2.07 2.66 -2.61
N VAL A 36 -0.83 2.26 -2.33
CA VAL A 36 -0.43 0.86 -2.12
C VAL A 36 -1.21 0.23 -0.96
N ILE A 37 -1.51 0.97 0.11
CA ILE A 37 -2.29 0.46 1.24
C ILE A 37 -3.72 0.02 0.87
N PRO A 38 -4.58 0.88 0.29
CA PRO A 38 -5.89 0.46 -0.17
C PRO A 38 -5.80 -0.61 -1.27
N LEU A 39 -4.78 -0.58 -2.14
CA LEU A 39 -4.57 -1.63 -3.13
C LEU A 39 -4.36 -3.00 -2.49
N LEU A 40 -3.43 -3.12 -1.52
CA LEU A 40 -3.17 -4.35 -0.80
C LEU A 40 -4.36 -4.80 0.05
N PHE A 41 -5.08 -3.85 0.65
CA PHE A 41 -6.30 -4.13 1.38
C PHE A 41 -7.37 -4.78 0.48
N TYR A 42 -7.69 -4.16 -0.66
CA TYR A 42 -8.71 -4.70 -1.57
C TYR A 42 -8.26 -6.00 -2.24
N PHE A 43 -6.96 -6.18 -2.48
CA PHE A 43 -6.37 -7.43 -2.93
C PHE A 43 -6.61 -8.56 -1.91
N LEU A 44 -6.17 -8.37 -0.66
CA LEU A 44 -6.33 -9.39 0.39
C LEU A 44 -7.80 -9.63 0.75
N ARG A 45 -8.64 -8.60 0.64
CA ARG A 45 -10.10 -8.69 0.84
C ARG A 45 -10.78 -9.57 -0.22
N CYS A 46 -10.15 -9.81 -1.37
CA CYS A 46 -10.67 -10.77 -2.35
C CYS A 46 -10.48 -12.21 -1.89
N PHE A 47 -9.41 -12.50 -1.14
CA PHE A 47 -9.10 -13.85 -0.66
C PHE A 47 -9.58 -14.11 0.77
N THR A 48 -9.77 -13.07 1.58
CA THR A 48 -10.10 -13.17 3.01
C THR A 48 -11.45 -12.54 3.33
N ARG A 49 -12.16 -13.11 4.31
CA ARG A 49 -13.39 -12.54 4.89
C ARG A 49 -13.17 -11.90 6.26
N LEU A 50 -11.93 -11.51 6.57
CA LEU A 50 -11.57 -10.88 7.84
C LEU A 50 -12.30 -9.54 8.01
N ARG A 51 -12.52 -9.11 9.25
CA ARG A 51 -13.11 -7.78 9.50
C ARG A 51 -12.18 -6.69 8.97
N THR A 52 -12.76 -5.62 8.46
CA THR A 52 -12.05 -4.49 7.84
C THR A 52 -10.94 -3.94 8.73
N LEU A 53 -11.22 -3.73 10.03
CA LEU A 53 -10.24 -3.23 11.00
C LEU A 53 -9.00 -4.13 11.10
N TYR A 54 -9.18 -5.45 11.18
CA TYR A 54 -8.06 -6.38 11.25
C TYR A 54 -7.25 -6.40 9.96
N LEU A 55 -7.93 -6.36 8.81
CA LEU A 55 -7.26 -6.39 7.52
C LEU A 55 -6.49 -5.09 7.24
N ALA A 56 -7.08 -3.94 7.55
CA ALA A 56 -6.42 -2.64 7.43
C ALA A 56 -5.21 -2.54 8.37
N GLY A 57 -5.36 -2.99 9.62
CA GLY A 57 -4.25 -3.05 10.58
C GLY A 57 -3.13 -3.99 10.13
N LEU A 58 -3.46 -5.12 9.52
CA LEU A 58 -2.48 -6.07 8.99
C LEU A 58 -1.68 -5.45 7.83
N VAL A 59 -2.35 -4.79 6.89
CA VAL A 59 -1.67 -4.13 5.75
C VAL A 59 -0.77 -2.98 6.24
N PHE A 60 -1.25 -2.16 7.17
CA PHE A 60 -0.45 -1.12 7.79
C PHE A 60 0.82 -1.69 8.46
N LEU A 61 0.64 -2.73 9.27
CA LEU A 61 1.73 -3.37 10.00
C LEU A 61 2.73 -4.02 9.04
N LEU A 62 2.27 -4.62 7.93
CA LEU A 62 3.16 -5.11 6.87
C LEU A 62 4.00 -3.99 6.27
N GLY A 63 3.41 -2.83 5.96
CA GLY A 63 4.17 -1.67 5.46
C GLY A 63 5.23 -1.20 6.44
N VAL A 64 4.86 -1.04 7.72
CA VAL A 64 5.82 -0.65 8.77
C VAL A 64 6.92 -1.70 8.97
N LEU A 65 6.60 -3.00 8.89
CA LEU A 65 7.62 -4.05 8.98
C LEU A 65 8.61 -3.99 7.82
N VAL A 66 8.16 -3.73 6.59
CA VAL A 66 9.05 -3.56 5.44
C VAL A 66 10.03 -2.41 5.68
N GLU A 67 9.53 -1.26 6.16
CA GLU A 67 10.35 -0.10 6.53
C GLU A 67 11.37 -0.43 7.64
N LEU A 68 10.96 -1.15 8.68
CA LEU A 68 11.86 -1.56 9.76
C LEU A 68 12.97 -2.52 9.28
N VAL A 69 12.65 -3.40 8.33
CA VAL A 69 13.62 -4.31 7.71
C VAL A 69 14.60 -3.53 6.81
N GLN A 70 14.17 -2.44 6.19
CA GLN A 70 15.07 -1.55 5.46
C GLN A 70 15.95 -0.74 6.41
N PHE A 71 15.38 -0.26 7.51
CA PHE A 71 16.11 0.48 8.54
C PHE A 71 17.23 -0.35 9.19
N SER A 72 17.01 -1.65 9.40
CA SER A 72 18.04 -2.53 9.96
C SER A 72 19.24 -2.78 9.03
N GLY A 73 19.17 -2.32 7.77
CA GLY A 73 20.22 -2.51 6.78
C GLY A 73 20.38 -3.96 6.31
N MET A 74 19.51 -4.89 6.75
CA MET A 74 19.54 -6.30 6.35
C MET A 74 19.40 -6.49 4.85
N LEU A 75 18.69 -5.58 4.18
CA LEU A 75 18.46 -5.63 2.74
C LEU A 75 19.64 -5.09 1.92
N ASN A 76 20.58 -4.36 2.52
CA ASN A 76 21.71 -3.74 1.78
C ASN A 76 22.51 -4.72 0.90
N PRO A 77 22.92 -5.92 1.35
CA PRO A 77 23.62 -6.87 0.48
C PRO A 77 22.74 -7.43 -0.64
N LEU A 78 21.44 -7.63 -0.40
CA LEU A 78 20.47 -8.17 -1.37
C LEU A 78 20.09 -7.12 -2.44
N LEU A 79 19.87 -5.87 -2.03
CA LEU A 79 19.56 -4.74 -2.91
C LEU A 79 20.75 -4.34 -3.79
N LYS A 80 21.99 -4.65 -3.38
CA LYS A 80 23.20 -4.40 -4.17
C LYS A 80 23.29 -5.33 -5.39
N ASN A 81 22.74 -6.53 -5.29
CA ASN A 81 22.80 -7.55 -6.34
C ASN A 81 21.62 -7.45 -7.33
N THR A 82 20.46 -6.97 -6.88
CA THR A 82 19.21 -7.08 -7.66
C THR A 82 18.51 -5.73 -7.81
N ALA A 83 18.63 -5.11 -8.99
CA ALA A 83 17.99 -3.84 -9.31
C ALA A 83 16.45 -3.90 -9.19
N ALA A 84 15.83 -5.03 -9.55
CA ALA A 84 14.40 -5.24 -9.42
C ALA A 84 13.94 -5.23 -7.95
N LEU A 85 14.68 -5.90 -7.06
CA LEU A 85 14.37 -5.92 -5.62
C LEU A 85 14.46 -4.52 -5.02
N ARG A 86 15.40 -3.70 -5.53
CA ARG A 86 15.60 -2.31 -5.13
C ARG A 86 14.42 -1.40 -5.48
N ILE A 87 13.75 -1.67 -6.59
CA ILE A 87 12.55 -0.93 -7.01
C ILE A 87 11.33 -1.38 -6.22
N VAL A 88 11.20 -2.68 -5.93
CA VAL A 88 10.01 -3.23 -5.25
C VAL A 88 10.03 -3.00 -3.74
N VAL A 89 11.18 -3.17 -3.10
CA VAL A 89 11.30 -3.06 -1.65
C VAL A 89 11.55 -1.62 -1.23
N GLY A 90 12.24 -0.83 -2.06
CA GLY A 90 12.70 0.52 -1.71
C GLY A 90 14.13 0.50 -1.15
N THR A 91 14.80 1.65 -1.21
CA THR A 91 16.24 1.77 -0.89
C THR A 91 16.55 2.30 0.49
N THR A 92 15.63 3.07 1.07
CA THR A 92 15.90 3.92 2.21
C THR A 92 14.63 4.10 3.00
N PHE A 93 14.74 3.87 4.30
CA PHE A 93 13.71 4.21 5.28
C PHE A 93 13.34 5.70 5.18
N ASP A 94 12.06 6.01 4.95
CA ASP A 94 11.51 7.36 5.07
C ASP A 94 10.32 7.36 6.05
N TRP A 95 10.38 8.25 7.04
CA TRP A 95 9.28 8.45 7.99
C TRP A 95 7.99 8.91 7.30
N LYS A 96 8.11 9.52 6.11
CA LYS A 96 6.96 9.90 5.28
C LYS A 96 6.18 8.68 4.79
N ASP A 97 6.83 7.53 4.63
CA ASP A 97 6.18 6.32 4.15
C ASP A 97 5.28 5.76 5.25
N ILE A 98 5.71 5.82 6.51
CA ILE A 98 4.85 5.51 7.67
C ILE A 98 3.62 6.43 7.72
N LEU A 99 3.80 7.73 7.47
CA LEU A 99 2.68 8.67 7.38
C LEU A 99 1.75 8.34 6.22
N ALA A 100 2.30 8.04 5.04
CA ALA A 100 1.55 7.63 3.87
C ALA A 100 0.72 6.37 4.18
N TYR A 101 1.31 5.40 4.87
CA TYR A 101 0.63 4.19 5.27
C TYR A 101 -0.53 4.47 6.25
N GLY A 102 -0.32 5.40 7.18
CA GLY A 102 -1.35 5.87 8.10
C GLY A 102 -2.53 6.51 7.35
N ILE A 103 -2.25 7.39 6.39
CA ILE A 103 -3.26 8.04 5.55
C ILE A 103 -4.04 6.99 4.73
N GLY A 104 -3.34 6.06 4.07
CA GLY A 104 -3.97 4.98 3.30
C GLY A 104 -4.87 4.09 4.17
N THR A 105 -4.46 3.83 5.41
CA THR A 105 -5.25 3.07 6.37
C THR A 105 -6.50 3.83 6.81
N LEU A 106 -6.39 5.13 7.08
CA LEU A 106 -7.53 5.99 7.41
C LEU A 106 -8.53 6.07 6.25
N LEU A 107 -8.05 6.15 5.00
CA LEU A 107 -8.92 6.13 3.82
C LEU A 107 -9.75 4.85 3.78
N ILE A 108 -9.14 3.67 3.97
CA ILE A 108 -9.86 2.39 4.02
C ILE A 108 -10.95 2.43 5.10
N LEU A 109 -10.60 2.86 6.31
CA LEU A 109 -11.54 2.91 7.43
C LEU A 109 -12.71 3.86 7.15
N PHE A 110 -12.45 5.00 6.51
CA PHE A 110 -13.48 5.95 6.14
C PHE A 110 -14.44 5.39 5.08
N PHE A 111 -13.91 4.87 3.97
CA PHE A 111 -14.71 4.33 2.88
C PHE A 111 -15.53 3.11 3.30
N GLU A 112 -14.94 2.19 4.06
CA GLU A 112 -15.62 0.95 4.45
C GLU A 112 -16.59 1.16 5.63
N LYS A 113 -16.36 2.16 6.49
CA LYS A 113 -17.33 2.55 7.55
C LYS A 113 -18.62 3.08 6.94
N ASN A 114 -18.52 3.95 5.93
CA ASN A 114 -19.69 4.45 5.20
C ASN A 114 -20.47 3.28 4.55
N TYR A 115 -19.75 2.31 3.99
CA TYR A 115 -20.36 1.14 3.36
C TYR A 115 -21.08 0.20 4.34
N THR A 116 -20.59 0.09 5.57
CA THR A 116 -21.24 -0.74 6.61
C THR A 116 -22.52 -0.06 7.12
N TYR A 117 -22.59 1.26 7.05
CA TYR A 117 -23.78 2.04 7.41
C TYR A 117 -24.86 2.03 6.32
N GLU A 118 -24.46 2.00 5.05
CA GLU A 118 -25.39 2.03 3.91
C GLU A 118 -26.08 0.68 3.63
N ASN A 119 -25.60 -0.39 4.28
CA ASN A 119 -26.05 -1.76 4.06
C ASN A 119 -26.70 -2.38 5.33
N ASN A 120 -27.12 -1.54 6.27
CA ASN A 120 -27.95 -1.83 7.45
C ASN A 120 -29.25 -1.01 7.37
#